data_AF-A0A819H9Z9-F1
#
_entry.id   AF-A0A819H9Z9-F1
#
_cell.length_a   1.000
_cell.length_b   1.000
_cell.length_c   1.000
_cell.angle_alpha   90.00
_cell.angle_beta   90.00
_cell.angle_gamma   90.00
#
_symmetry.space_group_name_H-M   'P 1'
#
loop_
_entity.id
_entity.type
_entity.pdbx_description
1 polymer ?
#
loop_
_entity_poly.entity_id
_entity_poly.type
_entity_poly.pdbx_seq_one_letter_code
_entity_poly.pdbx_strand_id
1 'polypeptide(L)' 'MCDKTPASLLTLPIDIVYRILDALDDLTIISSVRNVCKRLNVITDTYHRYQ' A
#
# COMPACT_ATOMS: atom_id res chain seq x y z
N MET A 1 3.16 30.38 -2.78
CA MET A 1 2.16 29.52 -2.09
C MET A 1 2.73 28.11 -2.05
N CYS A 2 2.97 27.53 -0.88
CA CYS A 2 3.32 26.11 -0.80
C CYS A 2 2.06 25.32 -1.13
N ASP A 3 2.03 24.71 -2.31
CA ASP A 3 1.04 23.72 -2.70
C ASP A 3 1.19 22.52 -1.75
N LYS A 4 0.41 22.49 -0.67
CA LYS A 4 0.32 21.31 0.20
C LYS A 4 -0.69 20.37 -0.45
N THR A 5 -0.30 19.74 -1.54
CA THR A 5 -1.03 18.61 -2.08
C THR A 5 -1.20 17.61 -0.94
N PRO A 6 -2.43 17.20 -0.59
CA PRO A 6 -2.64 16.32 0.56
C PRO A 6 -1.85 15.03 0.33
N ALA A 7 -0.95 14.72 1.27
CA ALA A 7 -0.16 13.50 1.22
C ALA A 7 -1.13 12.31 1.14
N SER A 8 -1.09 11.59 0.03
CA SER A 8 -2.00 10.50 -0.25
C SER A 8 -1.23 9.21 -0.43
N LEU A 9 -1.69 8.15 0.24
CA LEU A 9 -1.21 6.79 0.00
C LEU A 9 -1.31 6.39 -1.47
N LEU A 10 -2.24 6.99 -2.22
CA LEU A 10 -2.47 6.73 -3.64
C LEU A 10 -1.38 7.31 -4.55
N THR A 11 -0.67 8.35 -4.11
CA THR A 11 0.39 9.00 -4.89
C THR A 11 1.78 8.54 -4.50
N LEU A 12 1.91 7.66 -3.50
CA LEU A 12 3.19 7.10 -3.09
C LEU A 12 3.77 6.16 -4.16
N PRO A 13 5.09 6.20 -4.41
CA PRO A 13 5.78 5.19 -5.21
C PRO A 13 5.55 3.79 -4.66
N ILE A 14 5.50 2.79 -5.55
CA ILE A 14 5.20 1.40 -5.18
C ILE A 14 6.18 0.84 -4.15
N ASP A 15 7.46 1.19 -4.24
CA ASP A 15 8.49 0.73 -3.30
C ASP A 15 8.24 1.21 -1.87
N ILE A 16 7.68 2.41 -1.72
CA ILE A 16 7.30 2.95 -0.40
C ILE A 16 6.07 2.21 0.13
N VAL A 17 5.13 1.87 -0.74
CA VAL A 17 3.95 1.08 -0.35
C VAL A 17 4.39 -0.32 0.11
N TYR A 18 5.31 -0.99 -0.59
CA TYR A 18 5.85 -2.28 -0.17
C TYR A 18 6.53 -2.23 1.19
N ARG A 19 7.34 -1.19 1.48
CA ARG A 19 7.90 -1.01 2.83
C ARG A 19 6.86 -0.85 3.92
N ILE A 20 5.71 -0.26 3.62
CA ILE A 20 4.59 -0.16 4.57
C ILE A 20 3.98 -1.55 4.77
N LEU A 21 3.79 -2.33 3.70
CA LEU A 21 3.29 -3.71 3.81
C LEU A 21 4.26 -4.62 4.58
N ASP A 22 5.58 -4.41 4.46
CA ASP A 22 6.60 -5.13 5.22
C ASP A 22 6.51 -4.91 6.73
N ALA A 23 5.87 -3.83 7.18
CA ALA A 23 5.63 -3.57 8.59
C ALA A 23 4.33 -4.20 9.13
N LEU A 24 3.52 -4.80 8.25
CA LEU A 24 2.23 -5.41 8.60
C LEU A 24 2.35 -6.94 8.58
N ASP A 25 1.46 -7.62 9.30
CA ASP A 25 1.29 -9.07 9.17
C ASP A 25 0.41 -9.43 7.97
N ASP A 26 0.57 -10.66 7.47
CA ASP A 26 -0.10 -11.10 6.24
C ASP A 26 -1.63 -11.14 6.38
N LEU A 27 -2.17 -11.40 7.58
CA LEU A 27 -3.61 -11.37 7.83
C LEU A 27 -4.16 -9.95 7.72
N THR A 28 -3.45 -8.96 8.27
CA THR A 28 -3.81 -7.55 8.15
C THR A 28 -3.78 -7.09 6.70
N ILE A 29 -2.79 -7.52 5.91
CA ILE A 29 -2.70 -7.19 4.48
C ILE A 29 -3.91 -7.75 3.72
N ILE A 30 -4.24 -9.03 3.93
CA ILE A 30 -5.31 -9.71 3.18
C ILE A 30 -6.72 -9.26 3.61
N SER A 31 -6.94 -9.07 4.91
CA SER A 31 -8.28 -8.75 5.45
C SER A 31 -8.61 -7.25 5.42
N SER A 32 -7.60 -6.39 5.61
CA SER A 32 -7.81 -4.96 5.76
C SER A 32 -7.31 -4.19 4.53
N VAL A 33 -6.02 -4.28 4.22
CA VAL A 33 -5.38 -3.45 3.17
C VAL A 33 -5.98 -3.72 1.79
N ARG A 34 -6.20 -5.00 1.46
CA ARG A 34 -6.79 -5.45 0.20
C ARG A 34 -8.17 -4.84 -0.06
N ASN A 35 -8.96 -4.57 0.99
CA ASN A 35 -10.33 -4.09 0.87
C ASN A 35 -10.48 -2.56 0.94
N VAL A 36 -9.38 -1.81 1.08
CA VAL A 36 -9.44 -0.33 1.21
C VAL A 36 -9.79 0.34 -0.11
N CYS A 37 -9.08 0.00 -1.20
CA CYS A 37 -9.32 0.58 -2.51
C CYS A 37 -8.77 -0.31 -3.62
N LYS A 38 -9.24 -0.07 -4.85
CA LYS A 38 -8.83 -0.84 -6.04
C LYS A 38 -7.30 -0.86 -6.23
N ARG A 39 -6.63 0.28 -5.98
CA ARG A 39 -5.17 0.37 -6.12
C ARG A 39 -4.45 -0.53 -5.12
N LEU A 40 -4.83 -0.47 -3.84
CA LEU A 40 -4.22 -1.31 -2.81
C LEU A 40 -4.52 -2.79 -3.02
N ASN A 41 -5.74 -3.15 -3.47
CA ASN A 41 -6.06 -4.53 -3.86
C ASN A 41 -5.10 -5.08 -4.93
N VAL A 42 -4.87 -4.32 -6.01
CA VAL A 42 -3.95 -4.73 -7.08
C VAL A 42 -2.51 -4.82 -6.57
N ILE A 43 -2.08 -3.86 -5.74
CA ILE A 43 -0.74 -3.87 -5.14
C ILE A 43 -0.55 -5.12 -4.28
N THR A 44 -1.52 -5.45 -3.42
CA THR A 44 -1.45 -6.65 -2.56
C THR A 44 -1.47 -7.94 -3.36
N ASP A 45 -2.14 -7.98 -4.52
CA ASP A 45 -2.13 -9.15 -5.41
C ASP A 45 -0.76 -9.37 -6.06
N THR A 46 0.02 -8.31 -6.29
CA THR A 46 1.37 -8.39 -6.86
C THR A 46 2.48 -8.40 -5.80
N TYR A 47 2.13 -8.24 -4.53
CA TYR A 47 3.08 -8.13 -3.42
C TYR A 47 3.56 -9.52 -2.98
N HIS A 48 4.80 -9.86 -3.35
CA HIS A 48 5.45 -11.12 -3.00
C HIS A 48 6.50 -10.86 -1.92
N ARG A 49 6.10 -10.92 -0.65
CA ARG A 49 6.98 -10.62 0.49
C ARG A 49 8.17 -11.59 0.64
N TYR A 50 8.05 -12.82 0.12
CA TYR A 50 9.00 -13.91 0.36
C TYR A 50 9.63 -14.47 -0.94
N GLN A 51 9.66 -13.70 -2.03
CA GLN A 51 10.53 -13.99 -3.18
C GLN A 51 11.87 -13.28 -3.03
#